data_AF-G0J207-F1
#
_entry.id   AF-G0J207-F1
#
_cell.length_a   1.000
_cell.length_b   1.000
_cell.length_c   1.000
_cell.angle_alpha   90.00
_cell.angle_beta   90.00
_cell.angle_gamma   90.00
#
_symmetry.space_group_name_H-M   'P 1'
#
loop_
_entity.id
_entity.type
_entity.pdbx_description
1 polymer ?
#
loop_
_entity_poly.entity_id
_entity_poly.type
_entity_poly.pdbx_seq_one_letter_code
_entity_poly.pdbx_strand_id
1 'polypeptide(L)'
;MFMFNSFRKIYGQNLSISKFTVITVLTLLFLAVLTGTILDFWKYGPYFTPDTVGYFKMIHGNYEDLGVLSPFYSFVLSLPPFNFLSIFDRATVSSIAVFLLAMLFNFKFCQQLKNQNISLFYALGCSLLSWWSFRILGRAHADSHFYVLLLLWLYLFVWKKADEKWNIILMSFLSAVMIWSKLNTLFLVPLLVVWILLSKEKQWLIVIGSILCSWAVYQVVLPENILEIHLSNQVVLEMTPTNPFKHFYENLATWAQVSLGLIFSDFITQYIPLPLAFVLGCLGFVLLSKHIVKFRLKYNDPIYKLVLVSLVYSIFFLGFQQWIGYKEINFRTLFPHLLVLSLALWLVLIQKRKIVALVTLVFLITGHTLIGHYLTWQRNDVYSLFAAKSFHNSDKKQTIDNLLNGKQQQIYTDAPEKIMLSFLYNEVNQIDPRTRFIEGKNYLLSEEESLLARKRSIEALLNGSGIIVLFHLMEIDGLDSRPYVRVHKENGLVIYYLDSLSQ
;
A
#
# COMPACT_ATOMS: atom_id res chain seq x y z
N MET A 1 13.17 50.08 0.65
CA MET A 1 13.76 49.87 2.00
C MET A 1 12.74 50.02 3.14
N PHE A 2 11.73 50.90 3.05
CA PHE A 2 10.65 51.01 4.05
C PHE A 2 9.65 49.82 4.10
N MET A 3 9.48 49.07 3.01
CA MET A 3 8.60 47.88 2.97
C MET A 3 9.20 46.62 3.63
N PHE A 4 10.53 46.56 3.81
CA PHE A 4 11.19 45.44 4.49
C PHE A 4 11.22 45.58 6.02
N ASN A 5 11.14 46.81 6.53
CA ASN A 5 11.08 47.05 7.98
C ASN A 5 9.69 46.77 8.57
N SER A 6 8.61 46.91 7.78
CA SER A 6 7.26 46.53 8.22
C SER A 6 7.06 45.02 8.33
N PHE A 7 7.71 44.22 7.47
CA PHE A 7 7.71 42.75 7.61
C PHE A 7 8.51 42.30 8.85
N ARG A 8 9.62 42.96 9.16
CA ARG A 8 10.44 42.62 10.34
C ARG A 8 9.75 42.97 11.67
N LYS A 9 8.85 43.98 11.68
CA LYS A 9 8.06 44.34 12.86
C LYS A 9 6.89 43.39 13.13
N ILE A 10 6.34 42.76 12.09
CA ILE A 10 5.29 41.74 12.22
C ILE A 10 5.88 40.37 12.61
N TYR A 11 7.08 40.03 12.12
CA TYR A 11 7.79 38.79 12.49
C TYR A 11 8.63 38.90 13.78
N GLY A 12 8.77 40.10 14.35
CA GLY A 12 9.43 40.35 15.63
C GLY A 12 8.53 40.16 16.86
N GLN A 13 7.22 40.06 16.66
CA GLN A 13 6.33 39.54 17.69
C GLN A 13 6.42 38.02 17.66
N ASN A 14 6.99 37.43 18.71
CA ASN A 14 6.72 36.05 19.04
C ASN A 14 5.20 35.92 19.13
N LEU A 15 4.54 35.49 18.05
CA LEU A 15 3.15 35.06 18.07
C LEU A 15 3.12 33.92 19.09
N SER A 16 2.76 34.25 20.33
CA SER A 16 2.59 33.26 21.38
C SER A 16 1.28 32.56 21.09
N ILE A 17 1.29 31.70 20.07
CA ILE A 17 0.18 30.78 19.83
C ILE A 17 0.10 29.94 21.10
N SER A 18 -0.99 30.12 21.85
CA SER A 18 -1.19 29.41 23.10
C SER A 18 -1.19 27.91 22.82
N LYS A 19 -0.67 27.10 23.76
CA LYS A 19 -0.71 25.62 23.66
C LYS A 19 -2.13 25.11 23.40
N PHE A 20 -3.13 25.79 23.97
CA PHE A 20 -4.54 25.52 23.75
C PHE A 20 -4.95 25.73 22.28
N THR A 21 -4.59 26.87 21.68
CA THR A 21 -4.87 27.15 20.26
C THR A 21 -4.26 26.09 19.33
N VAL A 22 -3.01 25.67 19.58
CA VAL A 22 -2.36 24.62 18.78
C VAL A 22 -3.13 23.31 18.86
N ILE A 23 -3.48 22.88 20.08
CA ILE A 23 -4.23 21.63 20.28
C ILE A 23 -5.57 21.71 19.57
N THR A 24 -6.32 22.80 19.74
CA THR A 24 -7.65 22.97 19.11
C THR A 24 -7.56 22.88 17.59
N VAL A 25 -6.60 23.56 16.96
CA VAL A 25 -6.41 23.49 15.50
C VAL A 25 -6.09 22.07 15.06
N LEU A 26 -5.15 21.39 15.75
CA LEU A 26 -4.79 20.02 15.41
C LEU A 26 -5.95 19.04 15.60
N THR A 27 -6.76 19.19 16.66
CA THR A 27 -7.96 18.40 16.90
C THR A 27 -8.97 18.58 15.77
N LEU A 28 -9.25 19.82 15.37
CA LEU A 28 -10.20 20.10 14.28
C LEU A 28 -9.73 19.48 12.95
N LEU A 29 -8.45 19.61 12.62
CA LEU A 29 -7.88 19.01 11.42
C LEU A 29 -7.93 17.48 11.47
N PHE A 30 -7.63 16.88 12.64
CA PHE A 30 -7.72 15.44 12.84
C PHE A 30 -9.16 14.94 12.68
N LEU A 31 -10.13 15.60 13.31
CA LEU A 31 -11.55 15.23 13.21
C LEU A 31 -12.06 15.37 11.77
N ALA A 32 -11.66 16.41 11.04
CA ALA A 32 -12.04 16.57 9.64
C ALA A 32 -11.55 15.40 8.77
N VAL A 33 -10.28 15.00 8.92
CA VAL A 33 -9.73 13.85 8.17
C VAL A 33 -10.39 12.55 8.63
N LEU A 34 -10.60 12.36 9.93
CA LEU A 34 -11.25 11.15 10.45
C LEU A 34 -12.67 10.99 9.89
N THR A 35 -13.47 12.07 9.88
CA THR A 35 -14.80 12.07 9.27
C THR A 35 -14.73 11.74 7.78
N GLY A 36 -13.81 12.37 7.04
CA GLY A 36 -13.59 12.04 5.63
C GLY A 36 -13.27 10.55 5.40
N THR A 37 -12.39 10.00 6.24
CA THR A 37 -12.00 8.57 6.22
C THR A 37 -13.17 7.65 6.50
N ILE A 38 -13.99 7.96 7.51
CA ILE A 38 -15.18 7.18 7.88
C ILE A 38 -16.22 7.22 6.77
N LEU A 39 -16.48 8.39 6.18
CA LEU A 39 -17.43 8.53 5.08
C LEU A 39 -16.98 7.77 3.83
N ASP A 40 -15.69 7.82 3.48
CA ASP A 40 -15.12 6.99 2.41
C ASP A 40 -15.30 5.50 2.68
N PHE A 41 -14.94 5.06 3.88
CA PHE A 41 -15.08 3.67 4.27
C PHE A 41 -16.54 3.22 4.31
N TRP A 42 -17.47 4.07 4.75
CA TRP A 42 -18.89 3.75 4.75
C TRP A 42 -19.40 3.63 3.31
N LYS A 43 -19.02 4.55 2.41
CA LYS A 43 -19.49 4.52 1.02
C LYS A 43 -18.94 3.31 0.25
N TYR A 44 -17.66 2.98 0.42
CA TYR A 44 -16.98 2.01 -0.45
C TYR A 44 -16.47 0.75 0.25
N GLY A 45 -16.40 0.72 1.58
CA GLY A 45 -15.69 -0.32 2.31
C GLY A 45 -14.17 -0.32 2.02
N PRO A 46 -13.46 -1.41 2.35
CA PRO A 46 -12.11 -1.63 1.83
C PRO A 46 -12.17 -1.68 0.30
N TYR A 47 -11.22 -1.03 -0.36
CA TYR A 47 -11.02 -1.27 -1.77
C TYR A 47 -10.28 -2.58 -1.95
N PHE A 48 -10.60 -3.30 -3.01
CA PHE A 48 -9.95 -4.55 -3.34
C PHE A 48 -9.08 -4.40 -4.58
N THR A 49 -8.01 -5.18 -4.62
CA THR A 49 -7.00 -5.18 -5.68
C THR A 49 -6.92 -6.58 -6.29
N PRO A 50 -6.20 -6.77 -7.41
CA PRO A 50 -5.91 -8.10 -7.92
C PRO A 50 -5.32 -9.03 -6.84
N ASP A 51 -4.42 -8.53 -5.98
CA ASP A 51 -3.88 -9.27 -4.83
C ASP A 51 -5.00 -9.82 -3.91
N THR A 52 -6.10 -9.08 -3.73
CA THR A 52 -7.24 -9.53 -2.91
C THR A 52 -7.90 -10.79 -3.47
N VAL A 53 -8.03 -10.89 -4.80
CA VAL A 53 -8.55 -12.10 -5.45
C VAL A 53 -7.64 -13.28 -5.14
N GLY A 54 -6.32 -13.10 -5.29
CA GLY A 54 -5.36 -14.15 -4.99
C GLY A 54 -5.40 -14.58 -3.52
N TYR A 55 -5.47 -13.64 -2.58
CA TYR A 55 -5.65 -13.98 -1.17
C TYR A 55 -6.94 -14.75 -0.88
N PHE A 56 -8.03 -14.44 -1.58
CA PHE A 56 -9.31 -15.15 -1.44
C PHE A 56 -9.26 -16.55 -2.06
N LYS A 57 -8.60 -16.71 -3.21
CA LYS A 57 -8.29 -18.02 -3.82
C LYS A 57 -7.51 -18.91 -2.86
N MET A 58 -6.48 -18.36 -2.21
CA MET A 58 -5.69 -19.07 -1.19
C MET A 58 -6.53 -19.54 0.01
N ILE A 59 -7.49 -18.73 0.47
CA ILE A 59 -8.41 -19.13 1.55
C ILE A 59 -9.29 -20.32 1.14
N HIS A 60 -9.61 -20.44 -0.16
CA HIS A 60 -10.38 -21.56 -0.72
C HIS A 60 -9.51 -22.75 -1.15
N GLY A 61 -8.20 -22.71 -0.89
CA GLY A 61 -7.29 -23.82 -1.21
C GLY A 61 -6.68 -23.79 -2.60
N ASN A 62 -6.84 -22.71 -3.38
CA ASN A 62 -6.04 -22.51 -4.58
C ASN A 62 -4.70 -21.84 -4.19
N TYR A 63 -3.62 -22.60 -4.31
CA TYR A 63 -2.29 -22.25 -3.86
C TYR A 63 -1.35 -21.76 -4.97
N GLU A 64 -1.82 -21.64 -6.22
CA GLU A 64 -1.02 -21.12 -7.33
C GLU A 64 -0.49 -19.70 -7.03
N ASP A 65 -1.26 -18.91 -6.29
CA ASP A 65 -0.89 -17.54 -5.90
C ASP A 65 0.15 -17.47 -4.76
N LEU A 66 0.51 -18.59 -4.11
CA LEU A 66 1.54 -18.62 -3.05
C LEU A 66 2.93 -18.21 -3.55
N GLY A 67 3.19 -18.38 -4.85
CA GLY A 67 4.46 -17.96 -5.43
C GLY A 67 4.62 -16.44 -5.46
N VAL A 68 3.52 -15.69 -5.57
CA VAL A 68 3.54 -14.23 -5.73
C VAL A 68 3.06 -13.50 -4.48
N LEU A 69 2.23 -14.12 -3.64
CA LEU A 69 1.60 -13.49 -2.47
C LEU A 69 2.09 -14.10 -1.15
N SER A 70 2.21 -13.26 -0.11
CA SER A 70 2.60 -13.70 1.23
C SER A 70 1.43 -14.36 1.97
N PRO A 71 1.57 -15.59 2.52
CA PRO A 71 0.44 -16.37 3.02
C PRO A 71 -0.18 -15.85 4.32
N PHE A 72 0.50 -14.97 5.05
CA PHE A 72 0.08 -14.53 6.38
C PHE A 72 -1.32 -13.93 6.41
N TYR A 73 -1.67 -13.10 5.43
CA TYR A 73 -2.98 -12.45 5.40
C TYR A 73 -4.11 -13.48 5.25
N SER A 74 -4.02 -14.36 4.25
CA SER A 74 -4.98 -15.45 4.05
C SER A 74 -5.04 -16.39 5.26
N PHE A 75 -3.89 -16.69 5.86
CA PHE A 75 -3.81 -17.49 7.09
C PHE A 75 -4.59 -16.84 8.23
N VAL A 76 -4.34 -15.56 8.54
CA VAL A 76 -5.07 -14.84 9.60
C VAL A 76 -6.57 -14.83 9.34
N LEU A 77 -7.00 -14.60 8.09
CA LEU A 77 -8.42 -14.62 7.74
C LEU A 77 -9.07 -16.02 7.78
N SER A 78 -8.27 -17.08 7.71
CA SER A 78 -8.73 -18.46 7.82
C SER A 78 -8.88 -18.96 9.27
N LEU A 79 -8.40 -18.19 10.25
CA LEU A 79 -8.45 -18.53 11.67
C LEU A 79 -9.70 -17.95 12.37
N PRO A 80 -10.14 -18.55 13.50
CA PRO A 80 -11.11 -17.92 14.38
C PRO A 80 -10.61 -16.56 14.92
N PRO A 81 -11.48 -15.55 15.07
CA PRO A 81 -12.92 -15.56 14.80
C PRO A 81 -13.30 -15.24 13.34
N PHE A 82 -12.33 -14.93 12.47
CA PHE A 82 -12.61 -14.53 11.08
C PHE A 82 -13.27 -15.65 10.28
N ASN A 83 -12.89 -16.90 10.51
CA ASN A 83 -13.45 -18.04 9.77
C ASN A 83 -14.98 -18.20 9.90
N PHE A 84 -15.60 -17.64 10.94
CA PHE A 84 -17.06 -17.63 11.12
C PHE A 84 -17.80 -16.62 10.26
N LEU A 85 -17.09 -15.69 9.61
CA LEU A 85 -17.65 -14.64 8.77
C LEU A 85 -17.57 -15.00 7.28
N SER A 86 -18.42 -14.38 6.46
CA SER A 86 -18.30 -14.42 4.99
C SER A 86 -16.96 -13.83 4.56
N ILE A 87 -16.44 -14.22 3.39
CA ILE A 87 -15.11 -13.76 2.96
C ILE A 87 -15.01 -12.23 2.80
N PHE A 88 -16.09 -11.58 2.36
CA PHE A 88 -16.21 -10.12 2.30
C PHE A 88 -16.18 -9.49 3.70
N ASP A 89 -16.85 -10.11 4.67
CA ASP A 89 -16.89 -9.63 6.05
C ASP A 89 -15.56 -9.85 6.78
N ARG A 90 -14.86 -10.95 6.49
CA ARG A 90 -13.50 -11.22 7.00
C ARG A 90 -12.56 -10.07 6.68
N ALA A 91 -12.47 -9.68 5.41
CA ALA A 91 -11.59 -8.61 4.97
C ALA A 91 -11.99 -7.24 5.54
N THR A 92 -13.30 -6.99 5.67
CA THR A 92 -13.84 -5.75 6.26
C THR A 92 -13.52 -5.63 7.75
N VAL A 93 -13.85 -6.65 8.55
CA VAL A 93 -13.60 -6.67 10.00
C VAL A 93 -12.11 -6.64 10.27
N SER A 94 -11.32 -7.37 9.50
CA SER A 94 -9.86 -7.35 9.59
C SER A 94 -9.30 -5.94 9.34
N SER A 95 -9.77 -5.25 8.29
CA SER A 95 -9.34 -3.86 8.01
C SER A 95 -9.67 -2.91 9.16
N ILE A 96 -10.85 -3.04 9.78
CA ILE A 96 -11.24 -2.25 10.96
C ILE A 96 -10.33 -2.58 12.16
N ALA A 97 -10.09 -3.86 12.43
CA ALA A 97 -9.25 -4.29 13.54
C ALA A 97 -7.82 -3.75 13.41
N VAL A 98 -7.22 -3.85 12.22
CA VAL A 98 -5.87 -3.34 11.95
C VAL A 98 -5.83 -1.81 12.05
N PHE A 99 -6.88 -1.09 11.61
CA PHE A 99 -6.99 0.36 11.82
C PHE A 99 -6.96 0.74 13.31
N LEU A 100 -7.79 0.06 14.11
CA LEU A 100 -7.87 0.31 15.56
C LEU A 100 -6.52 0.00 16.24
N LEU A 101 -5.83 -1.06 15.82
CA LEU A 101 -4.47 -1.37 16.30
C LEU A 101 -3.47 -0.27 15.92
N ALA A 102 -3.51 0.26 14.69
CA ALA A 102 -2.65 1.37 14.29
C ALA A 102 -2.89 2.62 15.16
N MET A 103 -4.15 2.94 15.46
CA MET A 103 -4.53 4.04 16.36
C MET A 103 -4.11 3.78 17.81
N LEU A 104 -4.19 2.53 18.27
CA LEU A 104 -3.66 2.12 19.59
C LEU A 104 -2.14 2.33 19.66
N PHE A 105 -1.40 1.98 18.61
CA PHE A 105 0.04 2.24 18.56
C PHE A 105 0.36 3.73 18.51
N ASN A 106 -0.39 4.53 17.74
CA ASN A 106 -0.30 5.99 17.76
C ASN A 106 -0.39 6.52 19.20
N PHE A 107 -1.43 6.09 19.94
CA PHE A 107 -1.59 6.44 21.35
C PHE A 107 -0.41 5.99 22.23
N LYS A 108 0.09 4.76 22.05
CA LYS A 108 1.26 4.23 22.78
C LYS A 108 2.53 5.04 22.52
N PHE A 109 2.80 5.46 21.27
CA PHE A 109 3.92 6.35 20.95
C PHE A 109 3.79 7.68 21.68
N CYS A 110 2.58 8.25 21.70
CA CYS A 110 2.33 9.51 22.39
C CYS A 110 2.56 9.41 23.89
N GLN A 111 2.15 8.33 24.55
CA GLN A 111 2.34 8.14 25.99
C GLN A 111 3.81 8.25 26.43
N GLN A 112 4.76 7.91 25.55
CA GLN A 112 6.19 7.93 25.87
C GLN A 112 6.76 9.35 26.07
N LEU A 113 6.04 10.40 25.69
CA LEU A 113 6.56 11.79 25.69
C LEU A 113 6.05 12.68 26.83
N LYS A 114 5.36 12.10 27.82
CA LYS A 114 4.77 12.71 29.04
C LYS A 114 4.03 14.05 28.87
N ASN A 115 4.69 15.13 28.46
CA ASN A 115 4.19 16.51 28.46
C ASN A 115 3.65 17.03 27.10
N GLN A 116 3.88 16.29 26.02
CA GLN A 116 3.53 16.71 24.63
C GLN A 116 2.66 15.69 23.88
N ASN A 117 2.06 14.75 24.63
CA ASN A 117 1.39 13.55 24.09
C ASN A 117 0.22 13.91 23.16
N ILE A 118 -0.56 14.94 23.51
CA ILE A 118 -1.78 15.30 22.78
C ILE A 118 -1.46 15.90 21.41
N SER A 119 -0.50 16.81 21.32
CA SER A 119 -0.11 17.43 20.04
C SER A 119 0.52 16.41 19.10
N LEU A 120 1.31 15.46 19.63
CA LEU A 120 1.85 14.37 18.81
C LEU A 120 0.73 13.45 18.31
N PHE A 121 -0.23 13.10 19.16
CA PHE A 121 -1.32 12.20 18.81
C PHE A 121 -2.10 12.71 17.60
N TYR A 122 -2.46 14.00 17.59
CA TYR A 122 -3.17 14.59 16.47
C TYR A 122 -2.29 14.77 15.23
N ALA A 123 -1.05 15.23 15.36
CA ALA A 123 -0.16 15.40 14.20
C ALA A 123 0.18 14.08 13.51
N LEU A 124 0.57 13.08 14.29
CA LEU A 124 0.85 11.72 13.82
C LEU A 124 -0.44 11.04 13.35
N GLY A 125 -1.55 11.27 14.05
CA GLY A 125 -2.88 10.79 13.67
C GLY A 125 -3.34 11.29 12.31
N CYS A 126 -3.16 12.58 12.00
CA CYS A 126 -3.45 13.12 10.67
C CYS A 126 -2.62 12.44 9.58
N SER A 127 -1.34 12.19 9.84
CA SER A 127 -0.46 11.48 8.87
C SER A 127 -0.91 10.04 8.68
N LEU A 128 -1.20 9.33 9.78
CA LEU A 128 -1.69 7.96 9.75
C LEU A 128 -3.02 7.84 9.02
N LEU A 129 -3.99 8.73 9.30
CA LEU A 129 -5.29 8.75 8.63
C LEU A 129 -5.14 9.07 7.14
N SER A 130 -4.30 10.05 6.79
CA SER A 130 -4.00 10.37 5.39
C SER A 130 -3.56 9.14 4.60
N TRP A 131 -2.67 8.33 5.19
CA TRP A 131 -2.25 7.09 4.56
C TRP A 131 -3.31 6.00 4.63
N TRP A 132 -4.02 5.91 5.75
CA TRP A 132 -5.02 4.87 5.95
C TRP A 132 -6.14 4.96 4.91
N SER A 133 -6.63 6.16 4.65
CA SER A 133 -7.69 6.45 3.68
C SER A 133 -7.37 6.03 2.25
N PHE A 134 -6.28 6.55 1.67
CA PHE A 134 -6.02 6.35 0.24
C PHE A 134 -5.09 5.19 -0.08
N ARG A 135 -4.25 4.80 0.87
CA ARG A 135 -3.15 3.87 0.61
C ARG A 135 -3.47 2.49 1.18
N ILE A 136 -3.97 2.44 2.41
CA ILE A 136 -4.28 1.17 3.08
C ILE A 136 -5.66 0.66 2.67
N LEU A 137 -6.72 1.45 2.94
CA LEU A 137 -8.06 1.10 2.48
C LEU A 137 -8.14 1.07 0.96
N GLY A 138 -7.50 2.05 0.29
CA GLY A 138 -7.48 2.24 -1.17
C GLY A 138 -6.78 1.18 -2.01
N ARG A 139 -5.68 0.60 -1.53
CA ARG A 139 -4.73 -0.11 -2.40
C ARG A 139 -3.99 -1.28 -1.77
N ALA A 140 -4.02 -1.43 -0.44
CA ALA A 140 -3.05 -2.28 0.24
C ALA A 140 -3.59 -2.83 1.58
N HIS A 141 -4.86 -3.22 1.63
CA HIS A 141 -5.46 -3.68 2.88
C HIS A 141 -4.81 -4.97 3.40
N ALA A 142 -4.29 -5.84 2.52
CA ALA A 142 -3.50 -7.01 2.95
C ALA A 142 -2.16 -6.59 3.59
N ASP A 143 -1.47 -5.61 2.99
CA ASP A 143 -0.21 -5.07 3.55
C ASP A 143 -0.40 -4.35 4.89
N SER A 144 -1.63 -3.97 5.25
CA SER A 144 -1.95 -3.32 6.52
C SER A 144 -1.50 -4.15 7.74
N HIS A 145 -1.54 -5.48 7.63
CA HIS A 145 -1.10 -6.40 8.68
C HIS A 145 0.40 -6.23 8.92
N PHE A 146 1.19 -6.23 7.86
CA PHE A 146 2.62 -5.97 7.92
C PHE A 146 2.90 -4.59 8.55
N TYR A 147 2.14 -3.56 8.19
CA TYR A 147 2.33 -2.22 8.74
C TYR A 147 2.06 -2.12 10.24
N VAL A 148 1.04 -2.82 10.75
CA VAL A 148 0.78 -2.86 12.20
C VAL A 148 1.83 -3.67 12.94
N LEU A 149 2.30 -4.78 12.37
CA LEU A 149 3.44 -5.53 12.92
C LEU A 149 4.70 -4.65 12.96
N LEU A 150 4.95 -3.87 11.92
CA LEU A 150 6.04 -2.90 11.87
C LEU A 150 5.88 -1.80 12.93
N LEU A 151 4.68 -1.27 13.16
CA LEU A 151 4.44 -0.29 14.23
C LEU A 151 4.74 -0.88 15.61
N LEU A 152 4.31 -2.12 15.88
CA LEU A 152 4.66 -2.82 17.12
C LEU A 152 6.18 -3.01 17.23
N TRP A 153 6.84 -3.43 16.16
CA TRP A 153 8.28 -3.64 16.11
C TRP A 153 9.04 -2.34 16.41
N LEU A 154 8.64 -1.24 15.78
CA LEU A 154 9.21 0.10 16.02
C LEU A 154 9.01 0.54 17.47
N TYR A 155 7.82 0.31 18.04
CA TYR A 155 7.54 0.65 19.42
C TYR A 155 8.49 -0.07 20.38
N LEU A 156 8.68 -1.37 20.20
CA LEU A 156 9.58 -2.19 21.00
C LEU A 156 11.04 -1.78 20.80
N PHE A 157 11.51 -1.64 19.55
CA PHE A 157 12.90 -1.29 19.24
C PHE A 157 13.30 0.10 19.76
N VAL A 158 12.42 1.08 19.63
CA VAL A 158 12.74 2.47 19.96
C VAL A 158 12.65 2.71 21.47
N TRP A 159 11.58 2.24 22.13
CA TRP A 159 11.28 2.60 23.52
C TRP A 159 11.48 1.51 24.57
N LYS A 160 11.62 0.24 24.18
CA LYS A 160 11.91 -0.84 25.15
C LYS A 160 13.40 -1.16 25.19
N LYS A 161 13.86 -1.56 26.38
CA LYS A 161 15.28 -1.92 26.60
C LYS A 161 15.55 -3.33 26.10
N ALA A 162 16.71 -3.53 25.49
CA ALA A 162 17.13 -4.86 25.04
C ALA A 162 17.35 -5.82 26.22
N ASP A 163 17.81 -5.32 27.37
CA ASP A 163 18.13 -6.13 28.56
C ASP A 163 16.93 -6.87 29.17
N GLU A 164 15.70 -6.49 28.80
CA GLU A 164 14.50 -7.22 29.20
C GLU A 164 14.35 -8.49 28.35
N LYS A 165 14.63 -9.66 28.94
CA LYS A 165 14.54 -10.97 28.25
C LYS A 165 13.24 -11.15 27.45
N TRP A 166 12.11 -10.73 28.01
CA TRP A 166 10.81 -10.80 27.34
C TRP A 166 10.72 -9.95 26.08
N ASN A 167 11.39 -8.79 26.06
CA ASN A 167 11.43 -7.92 24.89
C ASN A 167 12.18 -8.59 23.73
N ILE A 168 13.34 -9.22 23.99
CA ILE A 168 14.10 -9.93 22.96
C ILE A 168 13.33 -11.14 22.42
N ILE A 169 12.66 -11.91 23.29
CA ILE A 169 11.80 -13.02 22.86
C ILE A 169 10.66 -12.52 21.97
N LEU A 170 9.96 -11.46 22.39
CA LEU A 170 8.87 -10.87 21.63
C LEU A 170 9.35 -10.32 20.29
N MET A 171 10.48 -9.61 20.26
CA MET A 171 11.09 -9.10 19.03
C MET A 171 11.53 -10.22 18.09
N SER A 172 12.03 -11.34 18.63
CA SER A 172 12.43 -12.52 17.85
C SER A 172 11.22 -13.16 17.17
N PHE A 173 10.15 -13.42 17.93
CA PHE A 173 8.91 -13.98 17.39
C PHE A 173 8.25 -13.03 16.39
N LEU A 174 8.15 -11.74 16.73
CA LEU A 174 7.57 -10.73 15.86
C LEU A 174 8.33 -10.63 14.54
N SER A 175 9.66 -10.58 14.57
CA SER A 175 10.49 -10.49 13.36
C SER A 175 10.40 -11.75 12.51
N ALA A 176 10.29 -12.94 13.14
CA ALA A 176 10.06 -14.19 12.43
C ALA A 176 8.70 -14.21 11.72
N VAL A 177 7.62 -13.78 12.39
CA VAL A 177 6.27 -13.70 11.80
C VAL A 177 6.22 -12.66 10.67
N MET A 178 6.90 -11.53 10.82
CA MET A 178 6.93 -10.48 9.80
C MET A 178 7.50 -10.98 8.46
N ILE A 179 8.40 -11.98 8.44
CA ILE A 179 8.89 -12.61 7.20
C ILE A 179 7.75 -13.26 6.42
N TRP A 180 6.86 -13.98 7.09
CA TRP A 180 5.68 -14.61 6.48
C TRP A 180 4.64 -13.59 6.00
N SER A 181 4.64 -12.39 6.61
CA SER A 181 3.76 -11.31 6.20
C SER A 181 4.29 -10.53 5.00
N LYS A 182 5.61 -10.27 4.94
CA LYS A 182 6.25 -9.58 3.83
C LYS A 182 7.76 -9.80 3.86
N LEU A 183 8.35 -10.25 2.75
CA LEU A 183 9.80 -10.45 2.64
C LEU A 183 10.61 -9.16 2.78
N ASN A 184 10.00 -7.99 2.61
CA ASN A 184 10.64 -6.71 2.89
C ASN A 184 11.28 -6.68 4.29
N THR A 185 10.74 -7.44 5.26
CA THR A 185 11.28 -7.63 6.62
C THR A 185 12.76 -8.01 6.66
N LEU A 186 13.33 -8.61 5.61
CA LEU A 186 14.76 -8.93 5.53
C LEU A 186 15.67 -7.70 5.72
N PHE A 187 15.18 -6.48 5.49
CA PHE A 187 15.90 -5.24 5.80
C PHE A 187 16.30 -5.12 7.28
N LEU A 188 15.59 -5.82 8.18
CA LEU A 188 15.91 -5.83 9.60
C LEU A 188 17.26 -6.48 9.89
N VAL A 189 17.74 -7.40 9.04
CA VAL A 189 19.05 -8.04 9.22
C VAL A 189 20.19 -7.01 9.15
N PRO A 190 20.40 -6.26 8.05
CA PRO A 190 21.43 -5.23 8.02
C PRO A 190 21.19 -4.13 9.06
N LEU A 191 19.93 -3.80 9.39
CA LEU A 191 19.61 -2.84 10.45
C LEU A 191 20.15 -3.29 11.81
N LEU A 192 19.86 -4.53 12.20
CA LEU A 192 20.27 -5.09 13.49
C LEU A 192 21.78 -5.33 13.54
N VAL A 193 22.43 -5.67 12.42
CA VAL A 193 23.89 -5.71 12.35
C VAL A 193 24.49 -4.34 12.64
N VAL A 194 24.00 -3.29 11.96
CA VAL A 194 24.45 -1.91 12.23
C VAL A 194 24.14 -1.51 13.67
N TRP A 195 22.98 -1.90 14.21
CA TRP A 195 22.62 -1.62 15.59
C TRP A 195 23.57 -2.29 16.59
N ILE A 196 23.90 -3.57 16.42
CA ILE A 196 24.87 -4.29 17.28
C ILE A 196 26.23 -3.59 17.27
N LEU A 197 26.70 -3.14 16.10
CA LEU A 197 27.96 -2.40 16.00
C LEU A 197 27.94 -1.08 16.79
N LEU A 198 26.78 -0.42 16.88
CA LEU A 198 26.60 0.84 17.59
C LEU A 198 26.37 0.65 19.10
N SER A 199 25.40 -0.19 19.49
CA SER A 199 24.98 -0.38 20.89
C SER A 199 25.84 -1.39 21.65
N LYS A 200 26.55 -2.28 20.94
CA LYS A 200 27.29 -3.43 21.47
C LYS A 200 26.42 -4.50 22.16
N GLU A 201 25.09 -4.40 22.04
CA GLU A 201 24.14 -5.34 22.61
C GLU A 201 24.07 -6.63 21.77
N LYS A 202 24.86 -7.65 22.11
CA LYS A 202 24.92 -8.91 21.34
C LYS A 202 23.62 -9.71 21.32
N GLN A 203 22.68 -9.43 22.23
CA GLN A 203 21.40 -10.14 22.33
C GLN A 203 20.56 -10.04 21.05
N TRP A 204 20.74 -8.97 20.26
CA TRP A 204 20.07 -8.82 18.96
C TRP A 204 20.47 -9.88 17.92
N LEU A 205 21.57 -10.62 18.13
CA LEU A 205 21.90 -11.79 17.32
C LEU A 205 20.82 -12.87 17.37
N ILE A 206 20.09 -12.99 18.49
CA ILE A 206 18.97 -13.93 18.63
C ILE A 206 17.82 -13.54 17.68
N VAL A 207 17.54 -12.24 17.59
CA VAL A 207 16.51 -11.70 16.68
C VAL A 207 16.92 -11.93 15.23
N ILE A 208 18.18 -11.67 14.87
CA ILE A 208 18.73 -11.97 13.54
C ILE A 208 18.61 -13.46 13.21
N GLY A 209 19.04 -14.34 14.12
CA GLY A 209 18.94 -15.78 13.94
C GLY A 209 17.50 -16.25 13.72
N SER A 210 16.54 -15.64 14.41
CA SER A 210 15.11 -15.94 14.25
C SER A 210 14.58 -15.49 12.89
N ILE A 211 15.01 -14.32 12.39
CA ILE A 211 14.69 -13.85 11.03
C ILE A 211 15.22 -14.83 9.98
N LEU A 212 16.50 -15.20 10.08
CA LEU A 212 17.15 -16.08 9.11
C LEU A 212 16.56 -17.49 9.15
N CYS A 213 16.26 -18.02 10.33
CA CYS A 213 15.59 -19.31 10.48
C CYS A 213 14.19 -19.28 9.86
N SER A 214 13.39 -18.25 10.16
CA SER A 214 12.06 -18.08 9.56
C SER A 214 12.11 -17.97 8.05
N TRP A 215 13.09 -17.22 7.53
CA TRP A 215 13.32 -17.11 6.08
C TRP A 215 13.76 -18.43 5.45
N ALA A 216 14.66 -19.18 6.09
CA ALA A 216 15.06 -20.50 5.60
C ALA A 216 13.88 -21.47 5.53
N VAL A 217 13.04 -21.51 6.58
CA VAL A 217 11.80 -22.31 6.56
C VAL A 217 10.85 -21.82 5.47
N TYR A 218 10.68 -20.51 5.31
CA TYR A 218 9.85 -19.93 4.26
C TYR A 218 10.30 -20.37 2.86
N GLN A 219 11.61 -20.36 2.57
CA GLN A 219 12.15 -20.83 1.29
C GLN A 219 11.92 -22.33 1.06
N VAL A 220 12.03 -23.15 2.11
CA VAL A 220 11.78 -24.60 2.00
C VAL A 220 10.30 -24.90 1.77
N VAL A 221 9.40 -24.16 2.43
CA VAL A 221 7.95 -24.38 2.32
C VAL A 221 7.38 -23.80 1.02
N LEU A 222 7.95 -22.69 0.53
CA LEU A 222 7.53 -21.99 -0.68
C LEU A 222 8.74 -21.82 -1.61
N PRO A 223 9.14 -22.87 -2.36
CA PRO A 223 10.30 -22.79 -3.24
C PRO A 223 10.08 -21.76 -4.35
N GLU A 224 8.93 -21.73 -5.01
CA GLU A 224 8.62 -20.72 -6.04
C GLU A 224 8.18 -19.37 -5.45
N ASN A 225 8.77 -18.93 -4.34
CA ASN A 225 8.39 -17.68 -3.69
C ASN A 225 8.75 -16.43 -4.51
N ILE A 226 8.17 -15.30 -4.14
CA ILE A 226 8.29 -14.06 -4.91
C ILE A 226 9.74 -13.63 -5.14
N LEU A 227 10.63 -13.85 -4.17
CA LEU A 227 12.05 -13.54 -4.34
C LEU A 227 12.69 -14.45 -5.39
N GLU A 228 12.42 -15.76 -5.32
CA GLU A 228 12.90 -16.73 -6.29
C GLU A 228 12.29 -16.49 -7.68
N ILE A 229 11.00 -16.17 -7.80
CA ILE A 229 10.38 -15.75 -9.07
C ILE A 229 11.12 -14.55 -9.66
N HIS A 230 11.41 -13.52 -8.87
CA HIS A 230 12.11 -12.34 -9.38
C HIS A 230 13.59 -12.62 -9.73
N LEU A 231 14.21 -13.62 -9.11
CA LEU A 231 15.59 -14.03 -9.40
C LEU A 231 15.69 -15.04 -10.55
N SER A 232 14.68 -15.91 -10.72
CA SER A 232 14.63 -17.00 -11.70
C SER A 232 13.94 -16.58 -13.01
N ASN A 233 12.90 -15.74 -12.95
CA ASN A 233 12.27 -15.14 -14.13
C ASN A 233 13.09 -13.95 -14.66
N GLN A 234 14.36 -14.20 -14.99
CA GLN A 234 15.06 -13.46 -16.05
C GLN A 234 14.42 -13.70 -17.45
N VAL A 235 13.29 -14.39 -17.52
CA VAL A 235 12.65 -14.96 -18.73
C VAL A 235 11.80 -13.96 -19.52
N VAL A 236 11.70 -12.67 -19.14
CA VAL A 236 11.13 -11.62 -20.03
C VAL A 236 12.03 -10.38 -20.12
N LEU A 237 13.34 -10.54 -19.95
CA LEU A 237 14.32 -9.53 -20.40
C LEU A 237 14.70 -9.79 -21.86
N GLU A 238 13.70 -9.80 -22.76
CA GLU A 238 13.92 -9.57 -24.20
C GLU A 238 14.05 -8.06 -24.55
N MET A 239 14.16 -7.19 -23.55
CA MET A 239 14.41 -5.77 -23.79
C MET A 239 15.85 -5.42 -23.41
N THR A 240 16.59 -4.96 -24.44
CA THR A 240 17.95 -4.38 -24.44
C THR A 240 18.54 -4.06 -23.07
N PRO A 241 19.82 -4.42 -22.80
CA PRO A 241 20.47 -4.18 -21.52
C PRO A 241 20.36 -2.71 -21.12
N THR A 242 19.39 -2.41 -20.27
CA THR A 242 19.18 -1.11 -19.68
C THR A 242 20.40 -0.80 -18.83
N ASN A 243 21.11 0.27 -19.20
CA ASN A 243 22.29 0.74 -18.51
C ASN A 243 22.04 0.77 -16.98
N PRO A 244 22.84 0.08 -16.14
CA PRO A 244 22.64 0.03 -14.69
C PRO A 244 22.61 1.43 -14.06
N PHE A 245 23.32 2.40 -14.65
CA PHE A 245 23.27 3.80 -14.23
C PHE A 245 21.92 4.46 -14.50
N LYS A 246 21.25 4.10 -15.61
CA LYS A 246 19.90 4.60 -15.93
C LYS A 246 18.89 4.08 -14.91
N HIS A 247 18.98 2.80 -14.54
CA HIS A 247 18.14 2.21 -13.50
C HIS A 247 18.36 2.88 -12.15
N PHE A 248 19.61 3.03 -11.72
CA PHE A 248 19.93 3.71 -10.47
C PHE A 248 19.41 5.17 -10.46
N TYR A 249 19.61 5.88 -11.57
CA TYR A 249 19.11 7.24 -11.76
C TYR A 249 17.59 7.33 -11.60
N GLU A 250 16.84 6.50 -12.33
CA GLU A 250 15.38 6.49 -12.28
C GLU A 250 14.87 6.07 -10.90
N ASN A 251 15.47 5.03 -10.30
CA ASN A 251 15.09 4.55 -8.99
C ASN A 251 15.36 5.58 -7.88
N LEU A 252 16.53 6.22 -7.88
CA LEU A 252 16.82 7.26 -6.89
C LEU A 252 15.95 8.51 -7.08
N ALA A 253 15.64 8.87 -8.33
CA ALA A 253 14.72 9.96 -8.63
C ALA A 253 13.30 9.65 -8.13
N THR A 254 12.77 8.46 -8.43
CA THR A 254 11.44 8.05 -7.96
C THR A 254 11.40 7.91 -6.44
N TRP A 255 12.47 7.44 -5.79
CA TRP A 255 12.59 7.44 -4.33
C TRP A 255 12.42 8.84 -3.75
N ALA A 256 13.08 9.84 -4.33
CA ALA A 256 12.96 11.23 -3.87
C ALA A 256 11.55 11.80 -4.09
N GLN A 257 10.94 11.56 -5.25
CA GLN A 257 9.56 11.97 -5.52
C GLN A 257 8.59 11.38 -4.48
N VAL A 258 8.70 10.08 -4.21
CA VAL A 258 7.86 9.38 -3.23
C VAL A 258 8.12 9.89 -1.81
N SER A 259 9.38 10.10 -1.42
CA SER A 259 9.74 10.63 -0.10
C SER A 259 9.21 12.05 0.14
N LEU A 260 9.15 12.89 -0.90
CA LEU A 260 8.54 14.21 -0.84
C LEU A 260 7.01 14.16 -0.72
N GLY A 261 6.39 13.04 -1.06
CA GLY A 261 4.96 12.80 -0.89
C GLY A 261 4.50 12.69 0.58
N LEU A 262 5.43 12.79 1.52
CA LEU A 262 5.13 13.00 2.94
C LEU A 262 4.65 14.44 3.22
N ILE A 263 5.15 15.40 2.44
CA ILE A 263 4.89 16.84 2.62
C ILE A 263 3.92 17.35 1.55
N PHE A 264 4.10 16.89 0.32
CA PHE A 264 3.28 17.23 -0.83
C PHE A 264 2.38 16.04 -1.20
N SER A 265 1.37 16.26 -2.05
CA SER A 265 0.58 15.14 -2.58
C SER A 265 1.39 14.34 -3.59
N ASP A 266 1.12 13.03 -3.68
CA ASP A 266 1.72 12.12 -4.66
C ASP A 266 1.59 12.70 -6.08
N PHE A 267 0.44 13.28 -6.39
CA PHE A 267 0.17 13.96 -7.66
C PHE A 267 1.18 15.06 -7.96
N ILE A 268 1.43 15.98 -7.01
CA ILE A 268 2.38 17.08 -7.22
C ILE A 268 3.80 16.55 -7.40
N THR A 269 4.20 15.56 -6.59
CA THR A 269 5.57 15.04 -6.64
C THR A 269 5.91 14.32 -7.93
N GLN A 270 4.92 13.74 -8.62
CA GLN A 270 5.11 13.11 -9.92
C GLN A 270 5.49 14.09 -11.04
N TYR A 271 5.13 15.37 -10.91
CA TYR A 271 5.53 16.41 -11.88
C TYR A 271 6.94 16.95 -11.67
N ILE A 272 7.64 16.54 -10.61
CA ILE A 272 9.03 16.95 -10.39
C ILE A 272 9.91 16.28 -11.46
N PRO A 273 10.66 17.04 -12.29
CA PRO A 273 11.51 16.45 -13.31
C PRO A 273 12.53 15.48 -12.73
N LEU A 274 12.73 14.33 -13.39
CA LEU A 274 13.66 13.28 -12.93
C LEU A 274 15.07 13.80 -12.58
N PRO A 275 15.70 14.74 -13.34
CA PRO A 275 17.02 15.25 -12.97
C PRO A 275 17.03 15.99 -11.63
N LEU A 276 16.00 16.81 -11.37
CA LEU A 276 15.86 17.51 -10.10
C LEU A 276 15.58 16.52 -8.97
N ALA A 277 14.69 15.57 -9.20
CA ALA A 277 14.38 14.52 -8.22
C ALA A 277 15.62 13.69 -7.86
N PHE A 278 16.45 13.33 -8.84
CA PHE A 278 17.71 12.61 -8.62
C PHE A 278 18.67 13.41 -7.72
N VAL A 279 18.86 14.71 -8.01
CA VAL A 279 19.72 15.59 -7.18
C VAL A 279 19.18 15.68 -5.76
N LEU A 280 17.87 15.84 -5.58
CA LEU A 280 17.21 15.84 -4.28
C LEU A 280 17.39 14.49 -3.56
N GLY A 281 17.35 13.38 -4.30
CA GLY A 281 17.62 12.03 -3.82
C GLY A 281 19.02 11.91 -3.23
N CYS A 282 20.04 12.27 -4.02
CA CYS A 282 21.44 12.31 -3.59
C CYS A 282 21.63 13.18 -2.33
N LEU A 283 21.07 14.40 -2.33
CA LEU A 283 21.12 15.30 -1.18
C LEU A 283 20.45 14.69 0.05
N GLY A 284 19.28 14.05 -0.12
CA GLY A 284 18.56 13.35 0.95
C GLY A 284 19.42 12.27 1.60
N PHE A 285 20.03 11.39 0.80
CA PHE A 285 20.92 10.35 1.31
C PHE A 285 22.15 10.91 2.02
N VAL A 286 22.79 11.94 1.45
CA VAL A 286 23.95 12.59 2.07
C VAL A 286 23.56 13.20 3.42
N LEU A 287 22.43 13.88 3.51
CA LEU A 287 21.95 14.50 4.74
C LEU A 287 21.58 13.46 5.81
N LEU A 288 20.87 12.39 5.44
CA LEU A 288 20.52 11.30 6.35
C LEU A 288 21.78 10.59 6.85
N SER A 289 22.71 10.26 5.96
CA SER A 289 23.98 9.61 6.31
C SER A 289 24.82 10.50 7.23
N LYS A 290 24.94 11.80 6.91
CA LYS A 290 25.63 12.78 7.75
C LYS A 290 24.99 12.90 9.12
N HIS A 291 23.66 12.84 9.21
CA HIS A 291 22.95 12.85 10.48
C HIS A 291 23.31 11.62 11.34
N ILE A 292 23.25 10.42 10.77
CA ILE A 292 23.61 9.17 11.45
C ILE A 292 25.06 9.20 11.92
N VAL A 293 26.01 9.59 11.06
CA VAL A 293 27.43 9.65 11.45
C VAL A 293 27.67 10.68 12.56
N LYS A 294 27.09 11.89 12.45
CA LYS A 294 27.28 12.98 13.42
C LYS A 294 26.69 12.64 14.80
N PHE A 295 25.54 11.98 14.84
CA PHE A 295 24.82 11.69 16.08
C PHE A 295 25.02 10.26 16.58
N ARG A 296 26.00 9.51 16.06
CA ARG A 296 26.28 8.11 16.44
C ARG A 296 26.43 7.87 17.94
N LEU A 297 26.98 8.84 18.68
CA LEU A 297 27.17 8.73 20.13
C LEU A 297 25.86 8.92 20.92
N LYS A 298 24.79 9.38 20.26
CA LYS A 298 23.44 9.52 20.79
C LYS A 298 22.52 8.41 20.28
N TYR A 299 23.05 7.19 20.10
CA TYR A 299 22.30 6.07 19.52
C TYR A 299 21.05 5.67 20.32
N ASN A 300 20.98 6.02 21.61
CA ASN A 300 19.81 5.82 22.45
C ASN A 300 18.67 6.83 22.20
N ASP A 301 18.89 7.90 21.43
CA ASP A 301 17.87 8.87 21.08
C ASP A 301 16.81 8.23 20.15
N PRO A 302 15.51 8.31 20.48
CA PRO A 302 14.44 7.81 19.62
C PRO A 302 14.50 8.33 18.18
N ILE A 303 14.85 9.60 17.99
CA ILE A 303 14.95 10.20 16.65
C ILE A 303 16.08 9.54 15.87
N TYR A 304 17.21 9.28 16.53
CA TYR A 304 18.34 8.60 15.91
C TYR A 304 17.95 7.20 15.43
N LYS A 305 17.32 6.40 16.30
CA LYS A 305 16.86 5.04 15.97
C LYS A 305 15.91 5.04 14.77
N LEU A 306 14.95 5.96 14.73
CA LEU A 306 14.00 6.07 13.62
C LEU A 306 14.70 6.47 12.31
N VAL A 307 15.58 7.49 12.33
CA VAL A 307 16.33 7.88 11.14
C VAL A 307 17.23 6.74 10.64
N LEU A 308 17.79 5.93 11.55
CA LEU A 308 18.59 4.76 11.20
C LEU A 308 17.75 3.70 10.48
N VAL A 309 16.59 3.35 11.03
CA VAL A 309 15.64 2.42 10.39
C VAL A 309 15.26 2.91 8.99
N SER A 310 14.92 4.19 8.87
CA SER A 310 14.52 4.84 7.61
C SER A 310 15.62 4.81 6.54
N LEU A 311 16.87 5.06 6.94
CA LEU A 311 18.04 5.03 6.05
C LEU A 311 18.36 3.59 5.61
N VAL A 312 18.45 2.65 6.56
CA VAL A 312 18.80 1.25 6.25
C VAL A 312 17.73 0.62 5.35
N TYR A 313 16.44 0.87 5.61
CA TYR A 313 15.36 0.42 4.73
C TYR A 313 15.54 0.95 3.30
N SER A 314 15.87 2.24 3.15
CA SER A 314 16.03 2.86 1.83
C SER A 314 17.21 2.28 1.06
N ILE A 315 18.36 2.09 1.73
CA ILE A 315 19.55 1.48 1.11
C ILE A 315 19.25 0.04 0.71
N PHE A 316 18.65 -0.74 1.61
CA PHE A 316 18.28 -2.13 1.34
C PHE A 316 17.34 -2.23 0.14
N PHE A 317 16.27 -1.43 0.12
CA PHE A 317 15.27 -1.47 -0.93
C PHE A 317 15.82 -0.98 -2.28
N LEU A 318 16.58 0.11 -2.31
CA LEU A 318 17.23 0.58 -3.55
C LEU A 318 18.26 -0.42 -4.07
N GLY A 319 19.06 -1.00 -3.17
CA GLY A 319 20.04 -2.04 -3.54
C GLY A 319 19.35 -3.27 -4.11
N PHE A 320 18.23 -3.68 -3.53
CA PHE A 320 17.41 -4.80 -4.01
C PHE A 320 16.82 -4.52 -5.41
N GLN A 321 16.19 -3.36 -5.59
CA GLN A 321 15.64 -2.96 -6.90
C GLN A 321 16.73 -2.88 -7.97
N GLN A 322 17.92 -2.35 -7.61
CA GLN A 322 19.07 -2.30 -8.51
C GLN A 322 19.60 -3.69 -8.88
N TRP A 323 19.59 -4.62 -7.93
CA TRP A 323 20.10 -5.98 -8.15
C TRP A 323 19.20 -6.77 -9.09
N ILE A 324 17.89 -6.65 -8.95
CA ILE A 324 16.91 -7.40 -9.77
C ILE A 324 16.62 -6.67 -11.10
N GLY A 325 16.90 -5.37 -11.18
CA GLY A 325 16.67 -4.58 -12.40
C GLY A 325 15.23 -4.09 -12.58
N TYR A 326 14.45 -4.06 -11.49
CA TYR A 326 13.07 -3.57 -11.49
C TYR A 326 12.98 -2.06 -11.21
N LYS A 327 11.89 -1.46 -11.69
CA LYS A 327 11.54 -0.05 -11.47
C LYS A 327 10.31 0.10 -10.57
N GLU A 328 10.22 -0.71 -9.52
CA GLU A 328 9.03 -0.76 -8.65
C GLU A 328 9.18 0.09 -7.38
N ILE A 329 9.58 1.36 -7.57
CA ILE A 329 9.59 2.32 -6.47
C ILE A 329 8.28 3.09 -6.50
N ASN A 330 7.46 2.86 -5.49
CA ASN A 330 6.18 3.53 -5.32
C ASN A 330 5.90 3.73 -3.82
N PHE A 331 4.79 4.39 -3.51
CA PHE A 331 4.39 4.66 -2.12
C PHE A 331 4.14 3.40 -1.29
N ARG A 332 3.62 2.32 -1.89
CA ARG A 332 3.38 1.04 -1.21
C ARG A 332 4.70 0.39 -0.82
N THR A 333 5.70 0.41 -1.71
CA THR A 333 7.00 -0.21 -1.45
C THR A 333 7.90 0.63 -0.55
N LEU A 334 7.79 1.97 -0.55
CA LEU A 334 8.51 2.87 0.37
C LEU A 334 7.76 3.20 1.67
N PHE A 335 6.57 2.62 1.90
CA PHE A 335 5.77 2.95 3.08
C PHE A 335 6.52 2.80 4.41
N PRO A 336 7.31 1.74 4.67
CA PRO A 336 8.09 1.64 5.90
C PRO A 336 9.05 2.81 6.12
N HIS A 337 9.71 3.29 5.06
CA HIS A 337 10.56 4.48 5.12
C HIS A 337 9.76 5.73 5.49
N LEU A 338 8.63 5.97 4.82
CA LEU A 338 7.76 7.14 5.03
C LEU A 338 7.18 7.16 6.46
N LEU A 339 6.72 6.01 6.94
CA LEU A 339 6.15 5.83 8.28
C LEU A 339 7.15 6.18 9.38
N VAL A 340 8.38 5.71 9.23
CA VAL A 340 9.43 5.92 10.23
C VAL A 340 9.95 7.36 10.17
N LEU A 341 10.12 7.90 8.97
CA LEU A 341 10.63 9.26 8.77
C LEU A 341 9.64 10.33 9.24
N SER A 342 8.35 10.13 9.00
CA SER A 342 7.28 11.00 9.52
C SER A 342 7.25 11.00 11.05
N LEU A 343 7.35 9.83 11.69
CA LEU A 343 7.43 9.73 13.15
C LEU A 343 8.64 10.54 13.67
N ALA A 344 9.81 10.38 13.05
CA ALA A 344 10.99 11.15 13.40
C ALA A 344 10.78 12.68 13.21
N LEU A 345 10.16 13.09 12.10
CA LEU A 345 9.85 14.49 11.81
C LEU A 345 8.94 15.10 12.89
N TRP A 346 7.84 14.43 13.24
CA TRP A 346 6.90 14.92 14.24
C TRP A 346 7.55 15.04 15.62
N LEU A 347 8.36 14.06 16.02
CA LEU A 347 9.14 14.12 17.25
C LEU A 347 10.07 15.34 17.26
N VAL A 348 10.82 15.57 16.17
CA VAL A 348 11.73 16.72 16.04
C VAL A 348 10.98 18.04 16.17
N LEU A 349 9.86 18.21 15.44
CA LEU A 349 9.10 19.46 15.45
C LEU A 349 8.53 19.78 16.83
N ILE A 350 8.03 18.75 17.53
CA ILE A 350 7.45 18.88 18.86
C ILE A 350 8.51 19.16 19.93
N GLN A 351 9.61 18.39 19.92
CA GLN A 351 10.70 18.59 20.88
C GLN A 351 11.39 19.94 20.70
N LYS A 352 11.59 20.38 19.45
CA LYS A 352 12.18 21.70 19.13
C LYS A 352 11.18 22.85 19.18
N ARG A 353 9.93 22.60 19.62
CA ARG A 353 8.84 23.58 19.73
C ARG A 353 8.62 24.40 18.44
N LYS A 354 8.77 23.75 17.27
CA LYS A 354 8.53 24.37 15.95
C LYS A 354 7.03 24.36 15.61
N ILE A 355 6.25 25.07 16.42
CA ILE A 355 4.78 25.06 16.37
C ILE A 355 4.25 25.48 14.99
N VAL A 356 4.78 26.57 14.42
CA VAL A 356 4.33 27.08 13.11
C VAL A 356 4.54 26.01 12.04
N ALA A 357 5.75 25.44 11.93
CA ALA A 357 6.04 24.39 10.96
C ALA A 357 5.16 23.13 11.19
N LEU A 358 4.92 22.76 12.44
CA LEU A 358 4.04 21.64 12.78
C LEU A 358 2.60 21.86 12.30
N VAL A 359 2.00 23.01 12.62
CA VAL A 359 0.63 23.32 12.20
C VAL A 359 0.54 23.45 10.68
N THR A 360 1.51 24.10 10.03
CA THR A 360 1.54 24.23 8.57
C THR A 360 1.63 22.86 7.89
N LEU A 361 2.49 21.96 8.35
CA LEU A 361 2.61 20.62 7.77
C LEU A 361 1.34 19.80 7.97
N VAL A 362 0.74 19.82 9.17
CA VAL A 362 -0.52 19.10 9.42
C VAL A 362 -1.64 19.69 8.54
N PHE A 363 -1.69 21.01 8.39
CA PHE A 363 -2.67 21.66 7.51
C PHE A 363 -2.49 21.25 6.04
N LEU A 364 -1.26 21.23 5.53
CA LEU A 364 -0.97 20.73 4.18
C LEU A 364 -1.37 19.27 4.02
N ILE A 365 -1.11 18.44 5.04
CA ILE A 365 -1.47 17.02 5.04
C ILE A 365 -2.99 16.83 4.98
N THR A 366 -3.69 17.49 5.89
CA THR A 366 -5.15 17.47 5.95
C THR A 366 -5.77 18.01 4.67
N GLY A 367 -5.28 19.14 4.14
CA GLY A 367 -5.81 19.77 2.94
C GLY A 367 -5.77 18.84 1.73
N HIS A 368 -4.61 18.24 1.43
CA HIS A 368 -4.53 17.31 0.29
C HIS A 368 -5.33 16.02 0.53
N THR A 369 -5.41 15.55 1.78
CA THR A 369 -6.17 14.35 2.14
C THR A 369 -7.67 14.58 1.92
N LEU A 370 -8.19 15.73 2.36
CA LEU A 370 -9.60 16.10 2.15
C LEU A 370 -9.95 16.31 0.68
N ILE A 371 -9.05 16.90 -0.11
CA ILE A 371 -9.22 16.98 -1.58
C ILE A 371 -9.27 15.57 -2.18
N GLY A 372 -8.40 14.67 -1.73
CA GLY A 372 -8.45 13.26 -2.14
C GLY A 372 -9.81 12.61 -1.84
N HIS A 373 -10.39 12.89 -0.67
CA HIS A 373 -11.67 12.33 -0.25
C HIS A 373 -12.78 12.88 -1.15
N TYR A 374 -12.81 14.19 -1.34
CA TYR A 374 -13.74 14.85 -2.24
C TYR A 374 -13.70 14.27 -3.66
N LEU A 375 -12.51 14.14 -4.25
CA LEU A 375 -12.34 13.54 -5.59
C LEU A 375 -12.78 12.08 -5.62
N THR A 376 -12.61 11.34 -4.53
CA THR A 376 -13.03 9.94 -4.41
C THR A 376 -14.54 9.82 -4.28
N TRP A 377 -15.20 10.74 -3.57
CA TRP A 377 -16.66 10.79 -3.46
C TRP A 377 -17.36 11.12 -4.78
N GLN A 378 -16.68 11.82 -5.68
CA GLN A 378 -17.18 12.13 -7.03
C GLN A 378 -17.11 10.96 -8.00
N ARG A 379 -16.41 9.87 -7.66
CA ARG A 379 -16.31 8.71 -8.54
C ARG A 379 -17.59 7.87 -8.49
N ASN A 380 -18.03 7.42 -9.66
CA ASN A 380 -19.17 6.51 -9.80
C ASN A 380 -18.74 5.05 -9.70
N ASP A 381 -17.55 4.72 -10.20
CA ASP A 381 -16.98 3.36 -10.14
C ASP A 381 -15.64 3.37 -9.41
N VAL A 382 -15.55 2.53 -8.40
CA VAL A 382 -14.32 2.26 -7.67
C VAL A 382 -14.33 0.79 -7.26
N TYR A 383 -13.14 0.19 -7.14
CA TYR A 383 -12.91 -1.21 -6.77
C TYR A 383 -13.35 -1.50 -5.32
N SER A 384 -14.65 -1.46 -5.05
CA SER A 384 -15.25 -1.49 -3.72
C SER A 384 -15.63 -2.91 -3.31
N LEU A 385 -15.18 -3.33 -2.12
CA LEU A 385 -15.56 -4.63 -1.58
C LEU A 385 -17.06 -4.68 -1.25
N PHE A 386 -17.67 -3.55 -0.86
CA PHE A 386 -19.12 -3.47 -0.64
C PHE A 386 -19.91 -3.60 -1.95
N ALA A 387 -19.45 -2.98 -3.03
CA ALA A 387 -20.05 -3.17 -4.35
C ALA A 387 -19.95 -4.63 -4.82
N ALA A 388 -18.77 -5.24 -4.67
CA ALA A 388 -18.56 -6.66 -4.99
C ALA A 388 -19.45 -7.58 -4.13
N LYS A 389 -19.58 -7.33 -2.82
CA LYS A 389 -20.48 -8.08 -1.93
C LYS A 389 -21.95 -7.90 -2.34
N SER A 390 -22.36 -6.68 -2.68
CA SER A 390 -23.72 -6.40 -3.13
C SER A 390 -24.02 -7.13 -4.44
N PHE A 391 -23.07 -7.18 -5.37
CA PHE A 391 -23.20 -7.97 -6.60
C PHE A 391 -23.24 -9.47 -6.31
N HIS A 392 -22.37 -9.96 -5.42
CA HIS A 392 -22.34 -11.38 -5.01
C HIS A 392 -23.69 -11.90 -4.52
N ASN A 393 -24.43 -11.04 -3.81
CA ASN A 393 -25.76 -11.35 -3.27
C ASN A 393 -26.92 -10.95 -4.18
N SER A 394 -26.65 -10.53 -5.44
CA SER A 394 -27.67 -10.05 -6.36
C SER A 394 -28.15 -11.13 -7.34
N ASP A 395 -29.37 -10.96 -7.84
CA ASP A 395 -29.94 -11.83 -8.89
C ASP A 395 -29.09 -11.82 -10.17
N LYS A 396 -28.41 -10.70 -10.46
CA LYS A 396 -27.47 -10.59 -11.59
C LYS A 396 -26.37 -11.64 -11.56
N LYS A 397 -25.86 -11.99 -10.37
CA LYS A 397 -24.84 -13.05 -10.23
C LYS A 397 -25.43 -14.41 -10.56
N GLN A 398 -26.66 -14.69 -10.10
CA GLN A 398 -27.36 -15.95 -10.41
C GLN A 398 -27.64 -16.07 -11.91
N THR A 399 -28.04 -14.99 -12.58
CA THR A 399 -28.22 -14.97 -14.04
C THR A 399 -26.93 -15.37 -14.76
N ILE A 400 -25.78 -14.82 -14.37
CA ILE A 400 -24.48 -15.18 -14.96
C ILE A 400 -24.12 -16.65 -14.64
N ASP A 401 -24.30 -17.12 -13.41
CA ASP A 401 -24.07 -18.53 -13.05
C ASP A 401 -24.90 -19.50 -13.91
N ASN A 402 -26.19 -19.17 -14.11
CA ASN A 402 -27.11 -19.98 -14.90
C ASN A 402 -26.67 -20.06 -16.37
N LEU A 403 -26.16 -18.94 -16.91
CA LEU A 403 -25.64 -18.89 -18.28
C LEU A 403 -24.30 -19.62 -18.44
N LEU A 404 -23.43 -19.54 -17.43
CA LEU A 404 -22.17 -20.31 -17.41
C LEU A 404 -22.45 -21.82 -17.27
N ASN A 405 -23.54 -22.20 -16.59
CA ASN A 405 -23.97 -23.58 -16.39
C ASN A 405 -22.84 -24.52 -15.90
N GLY A 406 -22.03 -24.02 -14.96
CA GLY A 406 -20.88 -24.76 -14.41
C GLY A 406 -19.66 -24.90 -15.34
N LYS A 407 -19.68 -24.30 -16.54
CA LYS A 407 -18.51 -24.28 -17.44
C LYS A 407 -17.46 -23.28 -16.95
N GLN A 408 -16.20 -23.69 -17.00
CA GLN A 408 -15.06 -22.78 -16.83
C GLN A 408 -14.84 -21.98 -18.13
N GLN A 409 -15.64 -20.94 -18.32
CA GLN A 409 -15.46 -19.97 -19.40
C GLN A 409 -14.82 -18.69 -18.87
N GLN A 410 -14.10 -17.99 -19.75
CA GLN A 410 -13.59 -16.65 -19.47
C GLN A 410 -14.76 -15.65 -19.44
N ILE A 411 -14.67 -14.65 -18.57
CA ILE A 411 -15.67 -13.57 -18.47
C ILE A 411 -15.01 -12.27 -18.86
N TYR A 412 -15.42 -11.68 -19.98
CA TYR A 412 -14.96 -10.37 -20.40
C TYR A 412 -15.96 -9.30 -19.97
N THR A 413 -15.50 -8.26 -19.28
CA THR A 413 -16.41 -7.24 -18.71
C THR A 413 -15.82 -5.84 -18.72
N ASP A 414 -16.69 -4.85 -18.72
CA ASP A 414 -16.34 -3.43 -18.56
C ASP A 414 -16.18 -3.02 -17.08
N ALA A 415 -16.64 -3.87 -16.14
CA ALA A 415 -16.56 -3.64 -14.70
C ALA A 415 -16.03 -4.89 -13.96
N PRO A 416 -14.77 -5.31 -14.21
CA PRO A 416 -14.17 -6.49 -13.57
C PRO A 416 -14.23 -6.41 -12.04
N GLU A 417 -14.19 -5.21 -11.49
CA GLU A 417 -14.31 -4.92 -10.06
C GLU A 417 -15.69 -5.19 -9.45
N LYS A 418 -16.72 -5.45 -10.23
CA LYS A 418 -18.02 -5.85 -9.67
C LYS A 418 -18.10 -7.35 -9.49
N ILE A 419 -17.41 -8.13 -10.34
CA ILE A 419 -17.68 -9.57 -10.49
C ILE A 419 -16.51 -10.48 -10.14
N MET A 420 -15.26 -10.02 -10.19
CA MET A 420 -14.09 -10.92 -10.07
C MET A 420 -14.03 -11.70 -8.75
N LEU A 421 -14.54 -11.13 -7.66
CA LEU A 421 -14.60 -11.81 -6.36
C LEU A 421 -15.74 -12.83 -6.24
N SER A 422 -16.75 -12.74 -7.11
CA SER A 422 -17.87 -13.70 -7.15
C SER A 422 -17.57 -14.92 -8.01
N PHE A 423 -16.65 -14.79 -8.97
CA PHE A 423 -16.27 -15.83 -9.92
C PHE A 423 -14.78 -16.19 -9.77
N LEU A 424 -14.36 -16.59 -8.56
CA LEU A 424 -12.95 -16.83 -8.22
C LEU A 424 -12.26 -17.89 -9.10
N TYR A 425 -13.03 -18.82 -9.68
CA TYR A 425 -12.51 -19.91 -10.52
C TYR A 425 -12.61 -19.61 -12.03
N ASN A 426 -13.23 -18.50 -12.41
CA ASN A 426 -13.28 -18.05 -13.80
C ASN A 426 -12.22 -16.97 -14.02
N GLU A 427 -11.65 -16.93 -15.21
CA GLU A 427 -10.76 -15.84 -15.60
C GLU A 427 -11.62 -14.62 -15.98
N VAL A 428 -11.59 -13.59 -15.14
CA VAL A 428 -12.34 -12.35 -15.36
C VAL A 428 -11.40 -11.29 -15.94
N ASN A 429 -11.65 -10.89 -17.18
CA ASN A 429 -10.81 -10.00 -17.96
C ASN A 429 -11.53 -8.70 -18.31
N GLN A 430 -10.79 -7.58 -18.32
CA GLN A 430 -11.34 -6.31 -18.79
C GLN A 430 -11.49 -6.34 -20.32
N ILE A 431 -12.66 -5.96 -20.83
CA ILE A 431 -12.96 -5.99 -22.27
C ILE A 431 -12.23 -4.90 -23.06
N ASP A 432 -12.00 -3.75 -22.44
CA ASP A 432 -11.32 -2.59 -23.04
C ASP A 432 -10.31 -2.00 -22.03
N PRO A 433 -9.15 -2.66 -21.85
CA PRO A 433 -8.14 -2.17 -20.93
C PRO A 433 -7.53 -0.87 -21.46
N ARG A 434 -7.35 0.10 -20.56
CA ARG A 434 -6.64 1.37 -20.85
C ARG A 434 -5.15 1.32 -20.52
N THR A 435 -4.74 0.35 -19.72
CA THR A 435 -3.38 0.22 -19.23
C THR A 435 -2.95 -1.23 -19.19
N ARG A 436 -1.65 -1.47 -19.38
CA ARG A 436 -0.99 -2.74 -19.09
C ARG A 436 0.07 -2.55 -18.00
N PHE A 437 0.25 -3.55 -17.16
CA PHE A 437 1.28 -3.55 -16.13
C PHE A 437 2.55 -4.23 -16.66
N ILE A 438 3.66 -3.49 -16.75
CA ILE A 438 4.98 -3.98 -17.20
C ILE A 438 6.02 -3.47 -16.20
N GLU A 439 7.02 -4.28 -15.83
CA GLU A 439 8.16 -3.87 -14.97
C GLU A 439 7.78 -3.14 -13.66
N GLY A 440 6.61 -3.43 -13.07
CA GLY A 440 6.17 -2.75 -11.85
C GLY A 440 5.41 -1.43 -12.09
N LYS A 441 5.12 -1.05 -13.34
CA LYS A 441 4.42 0.20 -13.70
C LYS A 441 3.27 -0.04 -14.68
N ASN A 442 2.22 0.78 -14.54
CA ASN A 442 1.14 0.84 -15.51
C ASN A 442 1.54 1.73 -16.69
N TYR A 443 1.51 1.18 -17.89
CA TYR A 443 1.68 1.89 -19.15
C TYR A 443 0.33 2.04 -19.83
N LEU A 444 0.05 3.24 -20.34
CA LEU A 444 -1.13 3.46 -21.18
C LEU A 444 -1.00 2.58 -22.43
N LEU A 445 -2.09 1.89 -22.76
CA LEU A 445 -2.20 1.17 -24.02
C LEU A 445 -2.41 2.18 -25.15
N SER A 446 -1.80 1.90 -26.29
CA SER A 446 -2.14 2.59 -27.54
C SER A 446 -3.55 2.19 -28.00
N GLU A 447 -4.19 3.02 -28.82
CA GLU A 447 -5.52 2.71 -29.39
C GLU A 447 -5.52 1.36 -30.14
N GLU A 448 -4.43 1.05 -30.85
CA GLU A 448 -4.26 -0.22 -31.56
C GLU A 448 -4.24 -1.42 -30.60
N GLU A 449 -3.57 -1.31 -29.45
CA GLU A 449 -3.51 -2.37 -28.45
C GLU A 449 -4.86 -2.58 -27.75
N SER A 450 -5.58 -1.50 -27.44
CA SER A 450 -6.94 -1.58 -26.88
C SER A 450 -7.91 -2.21 -27.87
N LEU A 451 -7.84 -1.86 -29.16
CA LEU A 451 -8.63 -2.50 -30.22
C LEU A 451 -8.30 -3.99 -30.36
N LEU A 452 -7.02 -4.37 -30.26
CA LEU A 452 -6.61 -5.77 -30.30
C LEU A 452 -7.17 -6.57 -29.12
N ALA A 453 -7.14 -6.00 -27.90
CA ALA A 453 -7.74 -6.62 -26.72
C ALA A 453 -9.26 -6.83 -26.89
N ARG A 454 -9.96 -5.83 -27.45
CA ARG A 454 -11.39 -5.94 -27.78
C ARG A 454 -11.67 -6.99 -28.85
N LYS A 455 -10.81 -7.14 -29.87
CA LYS A 455 -10.96 -8.21 -30.87
C LYS A 455 -10.82 -9.59 -30.24
N ARG A 456 -9.84 -9.77 -29.34
CA ARG A 456 -9.64 -11.04 -28.62
C ARG A 456 -10.84 -11.43 -27.77
N SER A 457 -11.49 -10.49 -27.08
CA SER A 457 -12.69 -10.79 -26.30
C SER A 457 -13.88 -11.19 -27.17
N ILE A 458 -14.04 -10.55 -28.34
CA ILE A 458 -15.06 -10.96 -29.33
C ILE A 458 -14.75 -12.34 -29.90
N GLU A 459 -13.50 -12.64 -30.24
CA GLU A 459 -13.09 -13.96 -30.73
C GLU A 459 -13.34 -15.06 -29.69
N ALA A 460 -13.03 -14.79 -28.41
CA ALA A 460 -13.31 -15.68 -27.29
C ALA A 460 -14.82 -15.89 -27.04
N LEU A 461 -15.66 -14.89 -27.34
CA LEU A 461 -17.10 -15.09 -27.36
C LEU A 461 -17.48 -16.02 -28.53
N LEU A 462 -17.00 -15.74 -29.74
CA LEU A 462 -17.41 -16.44 -30.97
C LEU A 462 -16.90 -17.88 -31.07
N ASN A 463 -15.84 -18.24 -30.37
CA ASN A 463 -15.35 -19.62 -30.27
C ASN A 463 -15.95 -20.38 -29.07
N GLY A 464 -16.75 -19.71 -28.22
CA GLY A 464 -17.39 -20.29 -27.04
C GLY A 464 -16.48 -20.45 -25.82
N SER A 465 -15.25 -19.92 -25.85
CA SER A 465 -14.32 -19.97 -24.71
C SER A 465 -14.63 -18.91 -23.64
N GLY A 466 -15.48 -17.93 -23.95
CA GLY A 466 -15.88 -16.88 -23.02
C GLY A 466 -17.28 -16.30 -23.24
N ILE A 467 -17.72 -15.52 -22.26
CA ILE A 467 -18.91 -14.68 -22.32
C ILE A 467 -18.52 -13.21 -22.16
N ILE A 468 -19.36 -12.29 -22.62
CA ILE A 468 -19.19 -10.86 -22.39
C ILE A 468 -20.29 -10.35 -21.47
N VAL A 469 -19.93 -9.67 -20.39
CA VAL A 469 -20.84 -9.15 -19.36
C VAL A 469 -20.62 -7.65 -19.20
N LEU A 470 -21.61 -6.83 -19.55
CA LEU A 470 -21.51 -5.37 -19.54
C LEU A 470 -22.46 -4.74 -18.52
N PHE A 471 -21.93 -3.87 -17.67
CA PHE A 471 -22.67 -3.12 -16.65
C PHE A 471 -23.01 -1.68 -17.07
N HIS A 472 -22.23 -1.12 -17.99
CA HIS A 472 -22.52 0.13 -18.66
C HIS A 472 -22.96 -0.20 -20.09
N LEU A 473 -24.07 0.40 -20.53
CA LEU A 473 -24.66 0.16 -21.84
C LEU A 473 -23.75 0.72 -22.95
N MET A 474 -22.67 0.01 -23.24
CA MET A 474 -21.95 0.12 -24.49
C MET A 474 -22.42 -1.04 -25.36
N GLU A 475 -23.24 -0.76 -26.37
CA GLU A 475 -23.50 -1.76 -27.39
C GLU A 475 -22.17 -2.08 -28.10
N ILE A 476 -21.87 -3.36 -28.26
CA ILE A 476 -20.74 -3.80 -29.05
C ILE A 476 -21.26 -3.97 -30.48
N ASP A 477 -20.98 -2.97 -31.30
CA ASP A 477 -21.43 -2.93 -32.70
C ASP A 477 -21.21 -4.27 -33.42
N GLY A 478 -22.29 -4.80 -33.99
CA GLY A 478 -22.26 -6.00 -34.83
C GLY A 478 -22.21 -7.35 -34.10
N LEU A 479 -22.41 -7.40 -32.78
CA LEU A 479 -22.68 -8.66 -32.07
C LEU A 479 -24.17 -9.01 -32.05
N ASP A 480 -25.05 -8.03 -31.85
CA ASP A 480 -26.51 -8.20 -31.81
C ASP A 480 -27.10 -8.77 -33.11
N SER A 481 -26.39 -8.62 -34.24
CA SER A 481 -26.81 -9.10 -35.56
C SER A 481 -26.31 -10.50 -35.92
N ARG A 482 -25.53 -11.16 -35.05
CA ARG A 482 -24.96 -12.49 -35.34
C ARG A 482 -25.92 -13.61 -34.91
N PRO A 483 -26.26 -14.57 -35.78
CA PRO A 483 -27.32 -15.54 -35.53
C PRO A 483 -27.06 -16.50 -34.35
N TYR A 484 -25.80 -16.73 -33.99
CA TYR A 484 -25.39 -17.66 -32.94
C TYR A 484 -25.12 -16.99 -31.59
N VAL A 485 -25.07 -15.65 -31.57
CA VAL A 485 -24.82 -14.87 -30.35
C VAL A 485 -26.16 -14.49 -29.75
N ARG A 486 -26.39 -14.90 -28.50
CA ARG A 486 -27.56 -14.50 -27.73
C ARG A 486 -27.23 -13.31 -26.85
N VAL A 487 -28.23 -12.47 -26.64
CA VAL A 487 -28.14 -11.30 -25.77
C VAL A 487 -29.18 -11.41 -24.68
N HIS A 488 -28.75 -11.41 -23.42
CA HIS A 488 -29.62 -11.29 -22.25
C HIS A 488 -29.50 -9.87 -21.69
N LYS A 489 -30.62 -9.15 -21.57
CA LYS A 489 -30.65 -7.78 -21.01
C LYS A 489 -31.49 -7.79 -19.73
N GLU A 490 -30.91 -7.39 -18.60
CA GLU A 490 -31.57 -7.39 -17.29
C GLU A 490 -31.07 -6.27 -16.38
N ASN A 491 -31.94 -5.34 -15.96
CA ASN A 491 -31.63 -4.32 -14.94
C ASN A 491 -30.30 -3.56 -15.17
N GLY A 492 -30.03 -3.16 -16.42
CA GLY A 492 -28.79 -2.48 -16.83
C GLY A 492 -27.57 -3.39 -16.99
N LEU A 493 -27.75 -4.71 -16.95
CA LEU A 493 -26.76 -5.72 -17.32
C LEU A 493 -27.05 -6.19 -18.76
N VAL A 494 -26.02 -6.31 -19.58
CA VAL A 494 -26.10 -6.94 -20.91
C VAL A 494 -25.10 -8.09 -20.95
N ILE A 495 -25.57 -9.29 -21.27
CA ILE A 495 -24.72 -10.48 -21.38
C ILE A 495 -24.79 -11.02 -22.80
N TYR A 496 -23.64 -11.14 -23.45
CA TYR A 496 -23.47 -11.85 -24.70
C TYR A 496 -22.89 -13.24 -24.44
N TYR A 497 -23.52 -14.27 -25.01
CA TYR A 497 -23.08 -15.65 -24.89
C TYR A 497 -23.44 -16.42 -26.16
N LEU A 498 -22.75 -17.54 -26.41
CA LEU A 498 -23.13 -18.47 -27.46
C LEU A 498 -24.13 -19.51 -26.93
N ASP A 499 -25.18 -19.73 -27.71
CA ASP A 499 -26.18 -20.75 -27.42
C ASP A 499 -25.62 -22.15 -27.77
N SER A 500 -25.45 -23.01 -26.78
CA SER A 500 -24.94 -24.37 -26.98
C SER A 500 -25.88 -25.27 -27.77
N LEU A 501 -27.12 -24.84 -28.05
CA LEU A 501 -28.06 -25.54 -28.92
C LEU A 501 -27.89 -25.20 -30.41
N SER A 502 -26.95 -24.32 -30.76
CA SER A 502 -26.73 -23.83 -32.12
C SER A 502 -25.38 -24.24 -32.74
N GLN A 503 -24.58 -25.02 -31.99
CA GLN A 503 -23.47 -25.85 -32.48
C GLN A 503 -23.92 -27.31 -32.43
#